data_AF-A0A6S6PG81-F1
#
_entry.id   AF-A0A6S6PG81-F1
#
_cell.length_a   1.000
_cell.length_b   1.000
_cell.length_c   1.000
_cell.angle_alpha   90.00
_cell.angle_beta   90.00
_cell.angle_gamma   90.00
#
_symmetry.space_group_name_H-M   'P 1'
#
loop_
_entity.id
_entity.type
_entity.pdbx_description
1 polymer ?
#
loop_
_entity_poly.entity_id
_entity_poly.type
_entity_poly.pdbx_seq_one_letter_code
_entity_poly.pdbx_strand_id
1 'polypeptide(L)'
;MLTFKVIFGIITDKDPMEKSSNLPLFSKISLMRNMQRLDLMRVPCALTFIPDESPTKGAHDRLPQFYVEVYPTNNNGTEIRAHPGQGLDTTVSIKRCPSALKEAAVGKIFRISLRKGDNNSLYSHHTWQYEEVN
;
A
#
# COMPACT_ATOMS: atom_id res chain seq x y z
N MET A 1 32.72 35.63 13.50
CA MET A 1 31.41 35.49 12.81
C MET A 1 31.16 34.00 12.60
N LEU A 2 30.00 33.49 12.98
CA LEU A 2 29.58 32.14 12.56
C LEU A 2 29.32 32.17 11.06
N THR A 3 30.00 31.31 10.31
CA THR A 3 30.02 31.32 8.84
C THR A 3 28.96 30.42 8.20
N PHE A 4 28.07 29.85 9.00
CA PHE A 4 27.10 28.87 8.52
C PHE A 4 25.73 29.02 9.20
N LYS A 5 24.70 28.54 8.49
CA LYS A 5 23.31 28.42 8.94
C LYS A 5 22.88 26.97 8.74
N VAL A 6 22.05 26.45 9.65
CA VAL A 6 21.48 25.11 9.55
C VAL A 6 20.04 25.20 9.04
N ILE A 7 19.69 24.43 8.02
CA ILE A 7 18.31 24.34 7.53
C ILE A 7 17.86 22.89 7.64
N PHE A 8 16.80 22.65 8.41
CA PHE A 8 16.15 21.34 8.48
C PHE A 8 15.12 21.26 7.35
N GLY A 9 15.37 20.39 6.37
CA GLY A 9 14.43 20.09 5.29
C GLY A 9 13.59 18.84 5.61
N ILE A 10 12.27 18.96 5.56
CA ILE A 10 11.34 17.83 5.67
C ILE A 10 10.81 17.52 4.27
N ILE A 11 11.18 16.35 3.73
CA ILE A 11 10.63 15.84 2.47
C ILE A 11 9.28 15.20 2.76
N THR A 12 8.22 15.66 2.11
CA THR A 12 6.85 15.20 2.35
C THR A 12 5.97 15.36 1.11
N ASP A 13 5.07 14.40 0.91
CA ASP A 13 3.97 14.44 -0.06
C ASP A 13 2.72 15.16 0.49
N LYS A 14 2.65 15.31 1.82
CA LYS A 14 1.57 16.03 2.53
C LYS A 14 1.59 17.53 2.26
N ASP A 15 0.40 18.15 2.35
CA ASP A 15 0.21 19.59 2.17
C ASP A 15 1.13 20.42 3.11
N PRO A 16 2.03 21.26 2.56
CA PRO A 16 2.89 22.15 3.34
C PRO A 16 2.12 23.21 4.17
N MET A 17 0.89 23.55 3.78
CA MET A 17 0.05 24.53 4.50
C MET A 17 -0.45 23.98 5.84
N GLU A 18 -0.60 22.65 5.97
CA GLU A 18 -0.95 21.95 7.21
C GLU A 18 0.29 21.67 8.09
N LYS A 19 1.01 22.74 8.47
CA LYS A 19 2.30 22.79 9.20
C LYS A 19 2.66 21.59 10.12
N SER A 20 2.87 21.82 11.41
CA SER A 20 3.46 20.83 12.34
C SER A 20 2.57 19.63 12.66
N SER A 21 1.30 19.61 12.22
CA SER A 21 0.42 18.44 12.30
C SER A 21 1.00 17.25 11.53
N ASN A 22 1.73 17.52 10.45
CA ASN A 22 2.26 16.50 9.56
C ASN A 22 3.46 15.72 10.10
N LEU A 23 4.12 16.23 11.15
CA LEU A 23 5.26 15.59 11.79
C LEU A 23 4.83 14.63 12.91
N PRO A 24 5.39 13.41 12.98
CA PRO A 24 5.25 12.54 14.14
C PRO A 24 5.67 13.23 15.44
N LEU A 25 5.00 12.93 16.55
CA LEU A 25 5.24 13.59 17.85
C LEU A 25 6.71 13.54 18.27
N PHE A 26 7.34 12.36 18.17
CA PHE A 26 8.75 12.20 18.53
C PHE A 26 9.71 12.98 17.61
N SER A 27 9.39 13.05 16.31
CA SER A 27 10.15 13.86 15.35
C SER A 27 10.08 15.35 15.69
N LYS A 28 8.91 15.86 16.11
CA LYS A 28 8.75 17.25 16.59
C LYS A 28 9.61 17.55 17.81
N ILE A 29 9.53 16.69 18.82
CA ILE A 29 10.27 16.86 20.08
C ILE A 29 11.77 16.84 19.82
N SER A 30 12.25 15.90 18.99
CA SER A 30 13.66 15.81 18.61
C SER A 30 14.13 17.05 17.87
N LEU A 31 13.36 17.53 16.88
CA LEU A 31 13.69 18.73 16.11
C LEU A 31 13.76 19.97 16.99
N MET A 32 12.75 20.18 17.85
CA MET A 32 12.73 21.31 18.79
C MET A 32 13.97 21.34 19.67
N ARG A 33 14.38 20.20 20.24
CA ARG A 33 15.58 20.10 21.08
C ARG A 33 16.86 20.46 20.32
N ASN A 34 16.97 20.03 19.06
CA ASN A 34 18.12 20.37 18.21
C ASN A 34 18.14 21.87 17.86
N MET A 35 17.00 22.45 17.50
CA MET A 35 16.90 23.88 17.23
C MET A 35 17.23 24.73 18.46
N GLN A 36 16.75 24.34 19.64
CA GLN A 36 17.11 24.99 20.91
C GLN A 36 18.62 24.95 21.18
N ARG A 37 19.27 23.82 20.88
CA ARG A 37 20.73 23.69 21.06
C ARG A 37 21.50 24.60 20.11
N LEU A 38 21.06 24.74 18.86
CA LEU A 38 21.66 25.65 17.88
C LEU A 38 21.48 27.11 18.28
N ASP A 39 20.30 27.45 18.81
CA ASP A 39 19.99 28.78 19.31
C ASP A 39 20.90 29.20 20.48
N LEU A 40 21.15 28.28 21.44
CA LEU A 40 22.11 28.49 22.53
C LEU A 40 23.55 28.74 22.02
N MET A 41 23.92 28.11 20.91
CA MET A 41 25.21 28.32 20.25
C MET A 41 25.24 29.56 19.34
N ARG A 42 24.12 30.32 19.26
CA ARG A 42 23.91 31.44 18.35
C ARG A 42 24.09 31.07 16.87
N VAL A 43 23.86 29.81 16.53
CA VAL A 43 23.91 29.31 15.15
C VAL A 43 22.52 29.52 14.53
N PRO A 44 22.39 30.32 13.47
CA PRO A 44 21.11 30.51 12.80
C PRO A 44 20.55 29.16 12.32
N CYS A 45 19.28 28.89 12.63
CA CYS A 45 18.58 27.69 12.18
C CYS A 45 17.18 27.99 11.63
N ALA A 46 16.70 27.16 10.71
CA ALA A 46 15.35 27.26 10.13
C ALA A 46 14.81 25.88 9.75
N LEU A 47 13.48 25.80 9.56
CA LEU A 47 12.77 24.63 9.08
C LEU A 47 12.14 24.95 7.72
N THR A 48 12.23 24.02 6.77
CA THR A 48 11.53 24.09 5.48
C THR A 48 10.90 22.75 5.12
N PHE A 49 9.79 22.79 4.39
CA PHE A 49 9.20 21.61 3.77
C PHE A 49 9.62 21.55 2.30
N ILE A 50 9.91 20.35 1.82
CA ILE A 50 10.36 20.06 0.46
C ILE A 50 9.35 19.07 -0.13
N PRO A 51 8.73 19.37 -1.29
CA PRO A 51 7.87 18.42 -1.97
C PRO A 51 8.61 17.11 -2.23
N ASP A 52 7.97 15.98 -1.89
CA ASP A 52 8.49 14.66 -2.27
C ASP A 52 8.17 14.39 -3.75
N GLU A 53 9.16 14.59 -4.61
CA GLU A 53 9.10 14.27 -6.04
C GLU A 53 9.59 12.84 -6.35
N SER A 54 9.90 12.04 -5.32
CA SER A 54 10.30 10.67 -5.57
C SER A 54 9.15 9.90 -6.24
N PRO A 55 9.45 8.95 -7.16
CA PRO A 55 8.44 8.06 -7.68
C PRO A 55 7.70 7.45 -6.49
N THR A 56 6.37 7.46 -6.52
CA THR A 56 5.56 6.86 -5.45
C THR A 56 6.15 5.51 -5.15
N LYS A 57 6.66 5.31 -3.92
CA LYS A 57 7.23 4.03 -3.50
C LYS A 57 6.23 2.98 -3.91
N GLY A 58 6.61 2.16 -4.91
CA GLY A 58 5.72 1.18 -5.49
C GLY A 58 5.09 0.42 -4.32
N ALA A 59 3.76 0.46 -4.23
CA ALA A 59 3.02 -0.27 -3.22
C ALA A 59 3.66 -1.66 -3.12
N HIS A 60 4.18 -1.99 -1.94
CA HIS A 60 4.90 -3.22 -1.61
C HIS A 60 4.56 -4.35 -2.59
N ASP A 61 5.49 -4.66 -3.50
CA ASP A 61 5.41 -5.68 -4.54
C ASP A 61 4.04 -5.78 -5.23
N ARG A 62 3.95 -5.31 -6.49
CA ARG A 62 2.81 -5.65 -7.34
C ARG A 62 2.68 -7.17 -7.37
N LEU A 63 1.74 -7.68 -6.60
CA LEU A 63 1.49 -9.11 -6.51
C LEU A 63 1.19 -9.61 -7.92
N PRO A 64 1.66 -10.83 -8.24
CA PRO A 64 1.35 -11.42 -9.53
C PRO A 64 -0.17 -11.47 -9.71
N GLN A 65 -0.62 -11.00 -10.88
CA GLN A 65 -2.02 -11.00 -11.25
C GLN A 65 -2.36 -12.27 -12.02
N PHE A 66 -3.50 -12.86 -11.70
CA PHE A 66 -4.00 -14.07 -12.33
C PHE A 66 -5.48 -13.93 -12.65
N TYR A 67 -5.91 -14.68 -13.65
CA TYR A 67 -7.33 -14.85 -13.96
C TYR A 67 -7.95 -15.88 -13.01
N VAL A 68 -9.09 -15.53 -12.45
CA VAL A 68 -9.90 -16.39 -11.58
C VAL A 68 -11.32 -16.43 -12.11
N GLU A 69 -12.02 -17.51 -11.83
CA GLU A 69 -13.37 -17.74 -12.31
C GLU A 69 -14.28 -18.15 -11.16
N VAL A 70 -15.55 -17.75 -11.26
CA VAL A 70 -16.59 -18.06 -10.27
C VAL A 70 -17.22 -19.41 -10.59
N TYR A 71 -17.04 -20.37 -9.70
CA TYR A 71 -17.60 -21.72 -9.77
C TYR A 71 -18.75 -21.90 -8.78
N PRO A 72 -19.71 -22.80 -9.07
CA PRO A 72 -20.74 -23.16 -8.11
C PRO A 72 -20.18 -24.13 -7.05
N THR A 73 -20.63 -23.99 -5.81
CA THR A 73 -20.39 -24.94 -4.72
C THR A 73 -21.64 -25.81 -4.53
N ASN A 74 -21.46 -27.05 -4.05
CA ASN A 74 -22.54 -28.01 -3.79
C ASN A 74 -23.63 -27.51 -2.81
N ASN A 75 -23.35 -26.47 -2.00
CA ASN A 75 -24.26 -25.93 -0.98
C ASN A 75 -24.93 -24.61 -1.40
N ASN A 76 -25.30 -24.44 -2.67
CA ASN A 76 -25.90 -23.19 -3.20
C ASN A 76 -25.03 -21.93 -3.04
N GLY A 77 -23.72 -22.11 -2.79
CA GLY A 77 -22.73 -21.03 -2.72
C GLY A 77 -21.96 -20.88 -4.01
N THR A 78 -21.16 -19.82 -4.10
CA THR A 78 -20.14 -19.62 -5.13
C THR A 78 -18.75 -19.73 -4.50
N GLU A 79 -17.80 -20.23 -5.27
CA GLU A 79 -16.40 -20.24 -4.89
C GLU A 79 -15.53 -19.77 -6.05
N ILE A 80 -14.39 -19.17 -5.71
CA ILE A 80 -13.51 -18.55 -6.68
C ILE A 80 -12.29 -19.45 -6.83
N ARG A 81 -11.98 -19.87 -8.06
CA ARG A 81 -10.83 -20.74 -8.35
C ARG A 81 -9.98 -20.12 -9.45
N ALA A 82 -8.73 -20.56 -9.57
CA ALA A 82 -7.86 -20.12 -10.66
C ALA A 82 -8.42 -20.57 -12.01
N HIS A 83 -8.38 -19.70 -13.02
CA HIS A 83 -8.72 -20.05 -14.39
C HIS A 83 -7.59 -20.93 -14.99
N PRO A 84 -7.91 -21.99 -15.77
CA PRO A 84 -6.93 -22.91 -16.32
C PRO A 84 -5.86 -22.23 -17.20
N GLY A 85 -4.72 -22.90 -17.37
CA GLY A 85 -3.64 -22.45 -18.27
C GLY A 85 -2.59 -21.52 -17.66
N GLN A 86 -2.67 -21.22 -16.36
CA GLN A 86 -1.76 -20.28 -15.68
C GLN A 86 -0.77 -20.94 -14.70
N GLY A 87 -0.69 -22.28 -14.67
CA GLY A 87 0.19 -23.01 -13.75
C GLY A 87 -0.23 -22.93 -12.27
N LEU A 88 -1.48 -22.54 -12.00
CA LEU A 88 -2.10 -22.59 -10.68
C LEU A 88 -3.03 -23.80 -10.56
N ASP A 89 -3.20 -24.29 -9.34
CA ASP A 89 -4.15 -25.37 -9.05
C ASP A 89 -5.59 -24.86 -9.16
N THR A 90 -6.32 -25.39 -10.15
CA THR A 90 -7.70 -25.01 -10.45
C THR A 90 -8.71 -25.66 -9.49
N THR A 91 -8.28 -26.57 -8.61
CA THR A 91 -9.15 -27.26 -7.64
C THR A 91 -9.21 -26.54 -6.29
N VAL A 92 -8.25 -25.65 -6.02
CA VAL A 92 -8.14 -24.93 -4.74
C VAL A 92 -8.99 -23.67 -4.75
N SER A 93 -9.87 -23.56 -3.76
CA SER A 93 -10.67 -22.36 -3.52
C SER A 93 -9.81 -21.20 -2.99
N ILE A 94 -9.88 -20.05 -3.66
CA ILE A 94 -9.16 -18.84 -3.32
C ILE A 94 -9.93 -18.09 -2.23
N LYS A 95 -9.26 -17.87 -1.09
CA LYS A 95 -9.88 -17.22 0.08
C LYS A 95 -9.70 -15.69 0.03
N ARG A 96 -10.55 -15.00 0.81
CA ARG A 96 -10.49 -13.54 1.07
C ARG A 96 -10.64 -12.65 -0.17
N CYS A 97 -11.31 -13.14 -1.22
CA CYS A 97 -11.63 -12.36 -2.40
C CYS A 97 -12.61 -11.20 -2.09
N PRO A 98 -12.60 -10.13 -2.92
CA PRO A 98 -13.58 -9.05 -2.87
C PRO A 98 -15.02 -9.57 -2.94
N SER A 99 -15.98 -8.88 -2.31
CA SER A 99 -17.39 -9.26 -2.29
C SER A 99 -17.99 -9.32 -3.70
N ALA A 100 -17.59 -8.39 -4.58
CA ALA A 100 -18.04 -8.35 -5.97
C ALA A 100 -17.81 -9.69 -6.72
N LEU A 101 -16.69 -10.38 -6.47
CA LEU A 101 -16.42 -11.68 -7.10
C LEU A 101 -17.29 -12.80 -6.52
N LYS A 102 -17.67 -12.71 -5.24
CA LYS A 102 -18.51 -13.72 -4.57
C LYS A 102 -19.98 -13.58 -5.00
N GLU A 103 -20.41 -12.34 -5.25
CA GLU A 103 -21.77 -12.00 -5.68
C GLU A 103 -21.95 -12.10 -7.20
N ALA A 104 -20.85 -12.27 -7.95
CA ALA A 104 -20.88 -12.42 -9.39
C ALA A 104 -21.51 -13.75 -9.83
N ALA A 105 -22.07 -13.74 -11.04
CA ALA A 105 -22.65 -14.93 -11.65
C ALA A 105 -21.57 -16.00 -11.91
N VAL A 106 -21.98 -17.27 -11.81
CA VAL A 106 -21.14 -18.42 -12.17
C VAL A 106 -20.64 -18.29 -13.61
N GLY A 107 -19.36 -18.57 -13.83
CA GLY A 107 -18.68 -18.46 -15.13
C GLY A 107 -18.07 -17.10 -15.43
N LYS A 108 -18.21 -16.09 -14.55
CA LYS A 108 -17.52 -14.80 -14.70
C LYS A 108 -16.03 -14.92 -14.40
N ILE A 109 -15.22 -14.26 -15.21
CA ILE A 109 -13.76 -14.25 -15.10
C ILE A 109 -13.29 -12.88 -14.61
N PHE A 110 -12.35 -12.87 -13.66
CA PHE A 110 -11.77 -11.67 -13.10
C PHE A 110 -10.25 -11.77 -13.11
N ARG A 111 -9.55 -10.66 -13.37
CA ARG A 111 -8.12 -10.52 -13.14
C ARG A 111 -7.91 -9.94 -11.74
N ILE A 112 -7.27 -10.72 -10.87
CA ILE A 112 -7.00 -10.31 -9.48
C ILE A 112 -5.56 -10.56 -9.07
N SER A 113 -5.11 -9.83 -8.05
CA SER A 113 -3.83 -10.07 -7.40
C SER A 113 -3.93 -11.26 -6.43
N LEU A 114 -3.00 -12.20 -6.53
CA LEU A 114 -2.92 -13.37 -5.64
C LEU A 114 -1.60 -13.43 -4.90
N ARG A 115 -1.66 -13.98 -3.69
CA ARG A 115 -0.48 -14.34 -2.89
C ARG A 115 -0.55 -15.82 -2.52
N LYS A 116 0.61 -16.48 -2.60
CA LYS A 116 0.79 -17.84 -2.08
C LYS A 116 0.92 -17.78 -0.56
N GLY A 117 0.12 -18.58 0.13
CA GLY A 117 0.27 -18.87 1.55
C GLY A 117 1.00 -20.18 1.78
N ASP A 118 1.01 -20.59 3.04
CA ASP A 118 1.54 -21.88 3.43
C ASP A 118 0.70 -23.02 2.83
N ASN A 119 1.31 -24.17 2.57
CA ASN A 119 0.67 -25.37 2.03
C ASN A 119 -0.05 -25.18 0.68
N ASN A 120 0.56 -24.44 -0.25
CA ASN A 120 0.01 -24.18 -1.59
C ASN A 120 -1.35 -23.47 -1.60
N SER A 121 -1.74 -22.86 -0.47
CA SER A 121 -2.97 -22.07 -0.41
C SER A 121 -2.84 -20.77 -1.20
N LEU A 122 -3.91 -20.38 -1.89
CA LEU A 122 -3.98 -19.11 -2.62
C LEU A 122 -4.96 -18.18 -1.92
N TYR A 123 -4.54 -16.94 -1.68
CA TYR A 123 -5.41 -15.92 -1.12
C TYR A 123 -5.28 -14.60 -1.86
N SER A 124 -6.42 -13.92 -1.94
CA SER A 124 -6.49 -12.51 -2.32
C SER A 124 -6.76 -11.67 -1.07
N HIS A 125 -7.08 -10.40 -1.26
CA HIS A 125 -7.53 -9.52 -0.20
C HIS A 125 -8.75 -8.72 -0.68
N HIS A 126 -9.70 -8.50 0.22
CA HIS A 126 -10.97 -7.86 -0.08
C HIS A 126 -10.83 -6.39 -0.52
N THR A 127 -9.72 -5.73 -0.18
CA THR A 127 -9.41 -4.35 -0.61
C THR A 127 -8.55 -4.26 -1.87
N TRP A 128 -8.08 -5.39 -2.41
CA TRP A 128 -7.24 -5.36 -3.61
C TRP A 128 -8.08 -5.12 -4.85
N GLN A 129 -7.49 -4.39 -5.80
CA GLN A 129 -8.14 -4.09 -7.08
C GLN A 129 -8.36 -5.38 -7.89
N TYR A 130 -9.46 -5.39 -8.61
CA TYR A 130 -9.85 -6.45 -9.54
C TYR A 130 -10.36 -5.82 -10.83
N GLU A 131 -10.30 -6.59 -11.92
CA GLU A 131 -10.84 -6.22 -13.23
C GLU A 131 -11.71 -7.38 -13.72
N GLU A 132 -12.95 -7.11 -14.13
CA GLU A 132 -13.81 -8.12 -14.77
C GLU A 132 -13.39 -8.26 -16.24
N VAL A 133 -13.23 -9.51 -16.68
CA VAL A 133 -12.86 -9.83 -18.06
C VAL A 133 -14.11 -10.33 -18.77
N ASN A 134 -14.52 -9.60 -19.80
CA ASN A 134 -15.65 -9.95 -20.66
C ASN A 134 -15.31 -11.08 -21.63
#